data_AF-A0A3G2T5J5-F1
#
_entry.id   AF-A0A3G2T5J5-F1
#
_cell.length_a   1.000
_cell.length_b   1.000
_cell.length_c   1.000
_cell.angle_alpha   90.00
_cell.angle_beta   90.00
_cell.angle_gamma   90.00
#
_symmetry.space_group_name_H-M   'P 1'
#
loop_
_entity.id
_entity.type
_entity.pdbx_description
1 polymer ?
#
loop_
_entity_poly.entity_id
_entity_poly.type
_entity_poly.pdbx_seq_one_letter_code
_entity_poly.pdbx_strand_id
1 'polypeptide(L)'
;MLLKKTLLVLMCSSALVACGGGGSSNENSNGSGGTGGGSVTTPASDLDKAKQLIETTKAIISYYDGFQDIADNYKTPVEVINNTASDLSRGADIVLTLAELAQEDSKGQAKQYNAAELELLLKNDAIQNDYPLGYDIKNSTLQIQVSANSVKVTGSADVAYWDDFKDLDNWEWGNPDWYTNKDNFIYANQAKVNVTNFVVEAPFVASQSTYNFKIANGGSIEVTNSAQQKAKFSFTADSTAKLVYPVTDTLENQEAELNQASLQLKGLVFESADVKATLSEVSFDAKAVKFSNGQSTNEQLIPYNLTLKGQVAYLQEVLDLDASIKLNNDLTKVIDISQGETKLNFINADLAVKLSGKLKGANAAPTPFSIDVTAKRAEYLKGIANVAVAVDKNALDIAFESQDITVEKPVVDSLIKHKNGAFVQINNIRNFQQADVKVGTTSYGTITKTSSGQYAVKFTDNTIVYITP
;
A
#
# COMPACT_ATOMS: atom_id res chain seq x y z
N MET A 1 21.78 -6.73 8.56
CA MET A 1 21.99 -5.29 8.23
C MET A 1 21.96 -4.96 6.72
N LEU A 2 21.77 -5.93 5.81
CA LEU A 2 21.52 -5.65 4.37
C LEU A 2 20.03 -5.68 3.97
N LEU A 3 19.15 -6.34 4.74
CA LEU A 3 17.70 -6.41 4.43
C LEU A 3 16.91 -5.15 4.82
N LYS A 4 17.44 -4.32 5.73
CA LYS A 4 16.87 -3.01 6.10
C LYS A 4 17.15 -1.93 5.06
N LYS A 5 18.08 -2.16 4.12
CA LYS A 5 18.40 -1.23 3.03
C LYS A 5 17.57 -1.48 1.77
N THR A 6 16.76 -2.53 1.71
CA THR A 6 15.97 -2.85 0.51
C THR A 6 14.55 -2.28 0.60
N LEU A 7 13.90 -2.30 1.77
CA LEU A 7 12.50 -1.91 1.91
C LEU A 7 12.27 -0.38 1.91
N LEU A 8 13.23 0.41 2.41
CA LEU A 8 13.16 1.88 2.45
C LEU A 8 13.71 2.53 1.16
N VAL A 9 14.67 1.87 0.50
CA VAL A 9 15.11 2.20 -0.86
C VAL A 9 14.01 1.85 -1.87
N LEU A 10 13.14 0.89 -1.60
CA LEU A 10 11.93 0.61 -2.40
C LEU A 10 10.81 1.64 -2.24
N MET A 11 10.92 2.68 -1.41
CA MET A 11 9.90 3.74 -1.31
C MET A 11 10.32 5.05 -2.01
N CYS A 12 11.63 5.30 -2.19
CA CYS A 12 12.13 6.47 -2.92
C CYS A 12 12.99 6.13 -4.16
N SER A 13 13.34 4.85 -4.37
CA SER A 13 14.08 4.36 -5.55
C SER A 13 13.27 3.37 -6.38
N SER A 14 12.05 3.00 -5.97
CA SER A 14 11.05 2.40 -6.87
C SER A 14 10.33 3.46 -7.72
N ALA A 15 10.47 4.74 -7.37
CA ALA A 15 10.15 5.84 -8.28
C ALA A 15 11.15 5.93 -9.45
N LEU A 16 12.34 5.30 -9.34
CA LEU A 16 13.34 5.20 -10.41
C LEU A 16 14.24 3.95 -10.23
N VAL A 17 13.68 2.74 -10.41
CA VAL A 17 14.23 1.59 -11.19
C VAL A 17 13.13 0.52 -11.22
N ALA A 18 12.73 0.14 -12.43
CA ALA A 18 11.76 -0.88 -12.80
C ALA A 18 10.29 -0.59 -12.41
N CYS A 19 9.79 0.57 -12.86
CA CYS A 19 8.37 0.83 -12.98
C CYS A 19 7.81 -0.06 -14.11
N GLY A 20 7.42 -1.27 -13.72
CA GLY A 20 6.84 -2.28 -14.59
C GLY A 20 5.42 -1.89 -14.96
N GLY A 21 5.31 -1.07 -16.00
CA GLY A 21 4.15 -1.04 -16.86
C GLY A 21 3.62 0.32 -17.32
N GLY A 22 2.94 0.46 -18.49
CA GLY A 22 1.76 1.31 -18.88
C GLY A 22 0.78 0.77 -19.97
N GLY A 23 -0.19 1.62 -20.40
CA GLY A 23 -0.92 1.49 -21.70
C GLY A 23 -2.40 1.98 -21.72
N SER A 24 -2.82 2.98 -22.51
CA SER A 24 -2.80 3.17 -24.00
C SER A 24 -3.94 2.39 -24.72
N SER A 25 -4.72 2.87 -25.71
CA SER A 25 -4.60 3.98 -26.70
C SER A 25 -5.93 4.28 -27.47
N ASN A 26 -6.02 5.49 -28.06
CA ASN A 26 -6.72 6.02 -29.26
C ASN A 26 -7.79 5.18 -30.02
N GLU A 27 -8.89 5.74 -30.59
CA GLU A 27 -8.95 6.66 -31.75
C GLU A 27 -10.28 7.47 -31.91
N ASN A 28 -10.14 8.71 -32.43
CA ASN A 28 -10.96 9.51 -33.37
C ASN A 28 -12.51 9.40 -33.48
N SER A 29 -13.22 10.54 -33.34
CA SER A 29 -14.17 11.07 -34.36
C SER A 29 -14.78 12.44 -33.98
N ASN A 30 -15.02 13.25 -35.02
CA ASN A 30 -15.60 14.60 -35.06
C ASN A 30 -16.94 14.77 -34.32
N GLY A 31 -17.14 15.95 -33.73
CA GLY A 31 -18.46 16.43 -33.30
C GLY A 31 -18.44 17.93 -33.00
N SER A 32 -19.01 18.71 -33.90
CA SER A 32 -19.10 20.18 -33.91
C SER A 32 -20.12 20.77 -32.92
N GLY A 33 -19.81 21.96 -32.39
CA GLY A 33 -20.79 23.06 -32.27
C GLY A 33 -21.27 23.42 -30.86
N GLY A 34 -20.98 24.65 -30.43
CA GLY A 34 -21.60 25.28 -29.25
C GLY A 34 -20.89 26.56 -28.80
N THR A 35 -21.20 27.68 -29.43
CA THR A 35 -20.67 29.03 -29.17
C THR A 35 -21.12 29.62 -27.82
N GLY A 36 -20.18 30.20 -27.08
CA GLY A 36 -20.45 31.05 -25.90
C GLY A 36 -19.29 32.01 -25.66
N GLY A 37 -19.54 33.31 -25.78
CA GLY A 37 -18.54 34.36 -25.93
C GLY A 37 -17.59 34.56 -24.74
N GLY A 38 -16.33 34.81 -25.08
CA GLY A 38 -15.30 35.32 -24.19
C GLY A 38 -14.18 35.91 -25.04
N SER A 39 -13.78 37.15 -24.74
CA SER A 39 -12.59 37.88 -25.22
C SER A 39 -11.64 37.10 -26.14
N VAL A 40 -11.40 37.59 -27.36
CA VAL A 40 -10.39 37.06 -28.29
C VAL A 40 -9.00 37.22 -27.67
N THR A 41 -8.56 36.23 -26.90
CA THR A 41 -7.16 36.01 -26.60
C THR A 41 -6.52 35.50 -27.88
N THR A 42 -5.59 36.27 -28.45
CA THR A 42 -4.77 35.82 -29.58
C THR A 42 -4.18 34.44 -29.24
N PRO A 43 -4.29 33.42 -30.13
CA PRO A 43 -3.64 32.14 -29.88
C PRO A 43 -2.15 32.39 -29.65
N ALA A 44 -1.60 31.90 -28.53
CA ALA A 44 -0.17 31.99 -28.26
C ALA A 44 0.61 31.40 -29.43
N SER A 45 1.68 32.08 -29.88
CA SER A 45 2.51 31.56 -30.96
C SER A 45 3.15 30.24 -30.54
N ASP A 46 3.51 29.38 -31.49
CA ASP A 46 4.13 28.10 -31.15
C ASP A 46 5.49 28.28 -30.45
N LEU A 47 6.21 29.37 -30.74
CA LEU A 47 7.39 29.77 -29.97
C LEU A 47 7.03 30.11 -28.52
N ASP A 48 5.95 30.85 -28.28
CA ASP A 48 5.49 31.16 -26.91
C ASP A 48 5.04 29.90 -26.17
N LYS A 49 4.40 28.95 -26.85
CA LYS A 49 4.05 27.65 -26.26
C LYS A 49 5.29 26.86 -25.83
N ALA A 50 6.32 26.83 -26.68
CA ALA A 50 7.60 26.19 -26.38
C ALA A 50 8.30 26.85 -25.20
N LYS A 51 8.32 28.19 -25.14
CA LYS A 51 8.84 28.94 -23.98
C LYS A 51 8.05 28.64 -22.71
N GLN A 52 6.72 28.60 -22.80
CA GLN A 52 5.85 28.30 -21.67
C GLN A 52 6.13 26.91 -21.09
N LEU A 53 6.41 25.88 -21.91
CA LEU A 53 6.82 24.57 -21.39
C LEU A 53 8.07 24.68 -20.49
N ILE A 54 9.08 25.43 -20.94
CA ILE A 54 10.34 25.59 -20.19
C ILE A 54 10.13 26.42 -18.93
N GLU A 55 9.34 27.49 -18.99
CA GLU A 55 8.99 28.30 -17.81
C GLU A 55 8.19 27.48 -16.78
N THR A 56 7.19 26.71 -17.21
CA THR A 56 6.44 25.79 -16.34
C THR A 56 7.37 24.76 -15.70
N THR A 57 8.29 24.18 -16.49
CA THR A 57 9.30 23.23 -16.00
C THR A 57 10.19 23.85 -14.93
N LYS A 58 10.72 25.05 -15.19
CA LYS A 58 11.55 25.79 -14.24
C LYS A 58 10.78 26.16 -12.98
N ALA A 59 9.51 26.55 -13.12
CA ALA A 59 8.66 26.89 -11.97
C ALA A 59 8.42 25.68 -11.07
N ILE A 60 8.14 24.49 -11.63
CA ILE A 60 8.00 23.27 -10.85
C ILE A 60 9.33 22.88 -10.18
N ILE A 61 10.44 22.95 -10.91
CA ILE A 61 11.78 22.65 -10.37
C ILE A 61 12.17 23.61 -9.25
N SER A 62 11.71 24.86 -9.24
CA SER A 62 11.99 25.80 -8.14
C SER A 62 11.43 25.36 -6.78
N TYR A 63 10.53 24.38 -6.74
CA TYR A 63 10.06 23.74 -5.52
C TYR A 63 10.80 22.44 -5.18
N TYR A 64 11.94 22.16 -5.83
CA TYR A 64 12.74 20.95 -5.61
C TYR A 64 13.07 20.75 -4.12
N ASP A 65 13.56 21.79 -3.45
CA ASP A 65 13.83 21.75 -2.01
C ASP A 65 12.56 21.43 -1.20
N GLY A 66 11.39 21.96 -1.61
CA GLY A 66 10.13 21.65 -0.95
C GLY A 66 9.69 20.18 -1.12
N PHE A 67 9.97 19.56 -2.28
CA PHE A 67 9.75 18.13 -2.48
C PHE A 67 10.73 17.30 -1.66
N GLN A 68 11.99 17.74 -1.59
CA GLN A 68 13.03 17.11 -0.78
C GLN A 68 12.67 17.18 0.72
N ASP A 69 12.18 18.33 1.20
CA ASP A 69 11.69 18.53 2.56
C ASP A 69 10.54 17.58 2.90
N ILE A 70 9.56 17.39 2.00
CA ILE A 70 8.50 16.39 2.20
C ILE A 70 9.10 14.98 2.29
N ALA A 71 9.99 14.62 1.36
CA ALA A 71 10.62 13.31 1.38
C ALA A 71 11.42 13.06 2.66
N ASP A 72 12.08 14.09 3.19
CA ASP A 72 12.85 14.01 4.44
C ASP A 72 11.94 13.99 5.67
N ASN A 73 10.90 14.82 5.73
CA ASN A 73 9.95 14.87 6.83
C ASN A 73 9.15 13.58 6.99
N TYR A 74 8.81 12.92 5.88
CA TYR A 74 8.03 11.67 5.90
C TYR A 74 8.88 10.42 6.21
N LYS A 75 10.21 10.53 6.32
CA LYS A 75 11.06 9.43 6.85
C LYS A 75 10.66 9.06 8.28
N THR A 76 10.45 10.06 9.15
CA THR A 76 10.09 9.82 10.56
C THR A 76 8.74 9.10 10.69
N PRO A 77 7.64 9.54 10.04
CA PRO A 77 6.40 8.78 9.98
C PRO A 77 6.58 7.33 9.53
N VAL A 78 7.35 7.08 8.47
CA VAL A 78 7.61 5.72 7.98
C VAL A 78 8.36 4.88 9.03
N GLU A 79 9.36 5.45 9.68
CA GLU A 79 10.10 4.78 10.75
C GLU A 79 9.22 4.48 11.97
N VAL A 80 8.40 5.44 12.41
CA VAL A 80 7.47 5.26 13.53
C VAL A 80 6.47 4.14 13.23
N ILE A 81 5.87 4.15 12.04
CA ILE A 81 4.97 3.08 11.60
C ILE A 81 5.71 1.74 11.60
N ASN A 82 6.88 1.67 10.96
CA ASN A 82 7.63 0.42 10.85
C ASN A 82 8.11 -0.13 12.21
N ASN A 83 8.50 0.75 13.13
CA ASN A 83 8.99 0.36 14.46
C ASN A 83 7.87 -0.09 15.39
N THR A 84 6.63 0.36 15.17
CA THR A 84 5.50 0.06 16.06
C THR A 84 4.44 -0.86 15.45
N ALA A 85 4.50 -1.12 14.14
CA ALA A 85 3.60 -2.04 13.45
C ALA A 85 3.70 -3.46 14.01
N SER A 86 4.90 -3.93 14.37
CA SER A 86 5.09 -5.24 14.99
C SER A 86 4.46 -5.32 16.38
N ASP A 87 4.52 -4.24 17.17
CA ASP A 87 3.90 -4.17 18.49
C ASP A 87 2.37 -4.26 18.36
N LEU A 88 1.78 -3.51 17.42
CA LEU A 88 0.35 -3.59 17.13
C LEU A 88 -0.06 -4.96 16.58
N SER A 89 0.74 -5.54 15.69
CA SER A 89 0.50 -6.88 15.16
C SER A 89 0.43 -7.90 16.29
N ARG A 90 1.40 -7.87 17.21
CA ARG A 90 1.43 -8.77 18.38
C ARG A 90 0.30 -8.49 19.37
N GLY A 91 -0.09 -7.22 19.55
CA GLY A 91 -1.24 -6.87 20.38
C GLY A 91 -2.57 -7.32 19.77
N ALA A 92 -2.72 -7.24 18.45
CA ALA A 92 -3.88 -7.75 17.74
C ALA A 92 -3.93 -9.28 17.75
N ASP A 93 -2.78 -9.94 17.57
CA ASP A 93 -2.62 -11.39 17.58
C ASP A 93 -3.20 -12.03 18.84
N ILE A 94 -2.76 -11.62 20.04
CA ILE A 94 -3.31 -12.15 21.29
C ILE A 94 -4.83 -11.89 21.45
N VAL A 95 -5.31 -10.74 20.97
CA VAL A 95 -6.75 -10.40 21.01
C VAL A 95 -7.54 -11.33 20.10
N LEU A 96 -7.01 -11.63 18.91
CA LEU A 96 -7.63 -12.53 17.93
C LEU A 96 -7.56 -13.99 18.40
N THR A 97 -6.42 -14.47 18.88
CA THR A 97 -6.28 -15.84 19.41
C THR A 97 -7.28 -16.09 20.55
N LEU A 98 -7.37 -15.18 21.52
CA LEU A 98 -8.33 -15.33 22.62
C LEU A 98 -9.79 -15.28 22.14
N ALA A 99 -10.09 -14.46 21.14
CA ALA A 99 -11.42 -14.37 20.55
C ALA A 99 -11.81 -15.64 19.80
N GLU A 100 -10.88 -16.23 19.05
CA GLU A 100 -11.03 -17.49 18.33
C GLU A 100 -11.27 -18.65 19.31
N LEU A 101 -10.41 -18.81 20.32
CA LEU A 101 -10.58 -19.85 21.34
C LEU A 101 -11.90 -19.73 22.11
N ALA A 102 -12.31 -18.51 22.46
CA ALA A 102 -13.60 -18.28 23.09
C ALA A 102 -14.77 -18.61 22.14
N GLN A 103 -14.63 -18.31 20.85
CA GLN A 103 -15.65 -18.61 19.85
C GLN A 103 -15.81 -20.13 19.65
N GLU A 104 -14.71 -20.86 19.55
CA GLU A 104 -14.70 -22.33 19.46
C GLU A 104 -15.28 -23.00 20.71
N ASP A 105 -14.82 -22.60 21.90
CA ASP A 105 -15.32 -23.16 23.17
C ASP A 105 -16.83 -22.89 23.37
N SER A 106 -17.33 -21.76 22.86
CA SER A 106 -18.74 -21.40 22.98
C SER A 106 -19.67 -22.38 22.24
N LYS A 107 -19.17 -23.09 21.22
CA LYS A 107 -19.93 -23.99 20.34
C LYS A 107 -21.22 -23.33 19.82
N GLY A 108 -21.11 -22.04 19.47
CA GLY A 108 -22.20 -21.24 18.95
C GLY A 108 -23.18 -20.68 19.98
N GLN A 109 -22.97 -20.93 21.27
CA GLN A 109 -23.82 -20.41 22.34
C GLN A 109 -23.35 -19.04 22.81
N ALA A 110 -24.28 -18.25 23.35
CA ALA A 110 -23.91 -16.99 23.99
C ALA A 110 -23.17 -17.27 25.31
N LYS A 111 -21.92 -16.79 25.42
CA LYS A 111 -21.09 -16.98 26.62
C LYS A 111 -20.19 -15.78 26.85
N GLN A 112 -19.88 -15.52 28.11
CA GLN A 112 -18.93 -14.49 28.52
C GLN A 112 -17.75 -15.15 29.22
N TYR A 113 -16.56 -14.73 28.83
CA TYR A 113 -15.29 -15.23 29.34
C TYR A 113 -14.57 -14.12 30.08
N ASN A 114 -14.18 -14.40 31.30
CA ASN A 114 -13.29 -13.54 32.09
C ASN A 114 -11.82 -13.93 31.88
N ALA A 115 -10.90 -13.12 32.41
CA ALA A 115 -9.47 -13.32 32.26
C ALA A 115 -8.96 -14.73 32.67
N ALA A 116 -9.50 -15.32 33.74
CA ALA A 116 -9.06 -16.65 34.20
C ALA A 116 -9.54 -17.77 33.27
N GLU A 117 -10.76 -17.64 32.74
CA GLU A 117 -11.30 -18.59 31.75
C GLU A 117 -10.53 -18.50 30.43
N LEU A 118 -10.16 -17.29 30.00
CA LEU A 118 -9.33 -17.07 28.82
C LEU A 118 -7.93 -17.67 28.96
N GLU A 119 -7.30 -17.54 30.14
CA GLU A 119 -6.00 -18.18 30.41
C GLU A 119 -6.11 -19.71 30.38
N LEU A 120 -7.23 -20.28 30.85
CA LEU A 120 -7.46 -21.72 30.79
C LEU A 120 -7.62 -22.20 29.34
N LEU A 121 -8.34 -21.45 28.49
CA LEU A 121 -8.46 -21.79 27.07
C LEU A 121 -7.10 -21.83 26.38
N LEU A 122 -6.23 -20.84 26.61
CA LEU A 122 -4.86 -20.84 26.05
C LEU A 122 -4.04 -22.05 26.50
N LYS A 123 -4.15 -22.44 27.77
CA LYS A 123 -3.45 -23.63 28.29
C LYS A 123 -3.95 -24.90 27.62
N ASN A 124 -5.26 -25.03 27.46
CA ASN A 124 -5.87 -26.18 26.81
C ASN A 124 -5.46 -26.26 25.34
N ASP A 125 -5.42 -25.13 24.64
CA ASP A 125 -4.99 -25.06 23.25
C ASP A 125 -3.53 -25.51 23.07
N ALA A 126 -2.62 -24.99 23.89
CA ALA A 126 -1.22 -25.41 23.90
C ALA A 126 -1.05 -26.93 24.14
N ILE A 127 -1.84 -27.51 25.03
CA ILE A 127 -1.84 -28.96 25.30
C ILE A 127 -2.42 -29.76 24.13
N GLN A 128 -3.52 -29.31 23.54
CA GLN A 128 -4.21 -30.05 22.47
C GLN A 128 -3.44 -30.10 21.17
N ASN A 129 -2.65 -29.05 20.91
CA ASN A 129 -1.90 -28.88 19.67
C ASN A 129 -0.39 -29.08 19.86
N ASP A 130 0.04 -29.60 21.01
CA ASP A 130 1.43 -29.97 21.33
C ASP A 130 2.45 -28.85 21.06
N TYR A 131 2.12 -27.61 21.43
CA TYR A 131 3.00 -26.45 21.20
C TYR A 131 3.18 -25.59 22.49
N PRO A 132 4.27 -24.80 22.60
CA PRO A 132 4.55 -24.01 23.80
C PRO A 132 3.47 -22.97 24.09
N LEU A 133 3.11 -22.75 25.36
CA LEU A 133 2.19 -21.68 25.74
C LEU A 133 2.69 -20.32 25.23
N GLY A 134 2.07 -19.82 24.15
CA GLY A 134 2.57 -18.69 23.36
C GLY A 134 2.61 -17.36 24.09
N TYR A 135 1.92 -17.24 25.23
CA TYR A 135 1.73 -15.97 25.92
C TYR A 135 1.86 -16.10 27.44
N ASP A 136 2.59 -15.17 28.05
CA ASP A 136 2.54 -14.93 29.50
C ASP A 136 1.68 -13.70 29.77
N ILE A 137 0.42 -13.95 30.15
CA ILE A 137 -0.57 -12.93 30.47
C ILE A 137 -0.57 -12.64 31.96
N LYS A 138 -0.52 -11.35 32.32
CA LYS A 138 -0.57 -10.84 33.70
C LYS A 138 -1.53 -9.65 33.79
N ASN A 139 -2.00 -9.37 35.00
CA ASN A 139 -2.86 -8.22 35.32
C ASN A 139 -4.05 -8.05 34.36
N SER A 140 -4.60 -9.17 33.88
CA SER A 140 -5.61 -9.16 32.83
C SER A 140 -6.99 -8.80 33.38
N THR A 141 -7.64 -7.90 32.66
CA THR A 141 -9.04 -7.52 32.79
C THR A 141 -9.80 -7.79 31.50
N LEU A 142 -9.19 -8.52 30.57
CA LEU A 142 -9.81 -8.87 29.29
C LEU A 142 -11.10 -9.65 29.54
N GLN A 143 -12.13 -9.27 28.79
CA GLN A 143 -13.41 -9.94 28.73
C GLN A 143 -13.81 -10.15 27.29
N ILE A 144 -14.24 -11.36 26.98
CA ILE A 144 -14.74 -11.73 25.66
C ILE A 144 -16.20 -12.18 25.79
N GLN A 145 -17.07 -11.56 25.02
CA GLN A 145 -18.47 -11.94 24.91
C GLN A 145 -18.69 -12.53 23.53
N VAL A 146 -19.17 -13.76 23.50
CA VAL A 146 -19.49 -14.50 22.27
C VAL A 146 -21.00 -14.64 22.15
N SER A 147 -21.50 -14.51 20.93
CA SER A 147 -22.84 -14.94 20.51
C SER A 147 -22.72 -15.77 19.23
N ALA A 148 -23.82 -16.33 18.76
CA ALA A 148 -23.87 -17.08 17.51
C ALA A 148 -23.38 -16.29 16.27
N ASN A 149 -23.35 -14.96 16.35
CA ASN A 149 -23.05 -14.08 15.22
C ASN A 149 -22.05 -12.94 15.53
N SER A 150 -21.48 -12.90 16.74
CA SER A 150 -20.56 -11.83 17.12
C SER A 150 -19.59 -12.25 18.21
N VAL A 151 -18.40 -11.65 18.17
CA VAL A 151 -17.42 -11.68 19.26
C VAL A 151 -17.06 -10.26 19.62
N LYS A 152 -17.17 -9.92 20.91
CA LYS A 152 -16.84 -8.61 21.46
C LYS A 152 -15.72 -8.75 22.49
N VAL A 153 -14.67 -7.94 22.33
CA VAL A 153 -13.50 -7.91 23.22
C VAL A 153 -13.36 -6.53 23.86
N THR A 154 -13.10 -6.52 25.18
CA THR A 154 -12.85 -5.31 25.97
C THR A 154 -11.87 -5.60 27.10
N GLY A 155 -11.19 -4.56 27.61
CA GLY A 155 -10.32 -4.65 28.79
C GLY A 155 -8.84 -4.52 28.42
N SER A 156 -7.96 -4.92 29.32
CA SER A 156 -6.51 -4.82 29.11
C SER A 156 -5.75 -6.00 29.70
N ALA A 157 -4.55 -6.26 29.19
CA ALA A 157 -3.62 -7.23 29.77
C ALA A 157 -2.17 -6.78 29.60
N ASP A 158 -1.31 -7.17 30.54
CA ASP A 158 0.13 -7.16 30.33
C ASP A 158 0.51 -8.51 29.71
N VAL A 159 1.16 -8.49 28.54
CA VAL A 159 1.44 -9.68 27.74
C VAL A 159 2.93 -9.72 27.42
N ALA A 160 3.53 -10.90 27.62
CA ALA A 160 4.83 -11.24 27.05
C ALA A 160 4.66 -12.41 26.06
N TYR A 161 5.46 -12.42 25.00
CA TYR A 161 5.30 -13.34 23.88
C TYR A 161 6.39 -14.39 23.95
N TRP A 162 6.02 -15.66 23.71
CA TRP A 162 6.99 -16.75 23.65
C TRP A 162 8.06 -16.44 22.60
N ASP A 163 9.32 -16.65 22.96
CA ASP A 163 10.48 -16.32 22.13
C ASP A 163 11.37 -17.55 21.92
N ASP A 164 11.66 -18.27 23.01
CA ASP A 164 12.52 -19.46 22.97
C ASP A 164 12.27 -20.38 24.18
N PHE A 165 12.91 -21.55 24.20
CA PHE A 165 13.00 -22.42 25.36
C PHE A 165 14.14 -21.99 26.28
N LYS A 166 13.96 -22.16 27.60
CA LYS A 166 15.03 -21.91 28.58
C LYS A 166 16.10 -23.00 28.58
N ASP A 167 15.70 -24.25 28.35
CA ASP A 167 16.58 -25.41 28.21
C ASP A 167 16.34 -26.05 26.85
N LEU A 168 17.39 -26.16 26.04
CA LEU A 168 17.33 -26.69 24.67
C LEU A 168 17.47 -28.21 24.60
N ASP A 169 17.85 -28.87 25.70
CA ASP A 169 18.21 -30.29 25.69
C ASP A 169 17.21 -31.20 26.45
N ASN A 170 16.25 -30.65 27.20
CA ASN A 170 15.30 -31.41 28.03
C ASN A 170 13.83 -31.09 27.69
N TRP A 171 13.39 -31.46 26.50
CA TRP A 171 12.01 -31.26 26.06
C TRP A 171 11.15 -32.49 26.39
N GLU A 172 10.02 -32.26 27.07
CA GLU A 172 9.07 -33.31 27.44
C GLU A 172 7.76 -33.17 26.65
N TRP A 173 7.83 -33.33 25.32
CA TRP A 173 6.64 -33.26 24.44
C TRP A 173 5.52 -34.26 24.81
N GLY A 174 5.82 -35.32 25.56
CA GLY A 174 4.79 -36.24 26.07
C GLY A 174 4.05 -35.76 27.32
N ASN A 175 4.43 -34.62 27.89
CA ASN A 175 3.95 -34.13 29.19
C ASN A 175 3.09 -32.85 29.02
N PRO A 176 1.76 -32.93 29.19
CA PRO A 176 0.85 -31.77 29.12
C PRO A 176 1.26 -30.59 30.01
N ASP A 177 1.80 -30.87 31.19
CA ASP A 177 2.21 -29.83 32.14
C ASP A 177 3.46 -29.07 31.63
N TRP A 178 4.29 -29.71 30.80
CA TRP A 178 5.48 -29.08 30.23
C TRP A 178 5.12 -27.94 29.27
N TYR A 179 4.07 -28.10 28.47
CA TYR A 179 3.57 -27.10 27.51
C TYR A 179 3.05 -25.83 28.17
N THR A 180 2.58 -25.93 29.42
CA THR A 180 1.91 -24.82 30.12
C THR A 180 2.75 -24.24 31.26
N ASN A 181 3.83 -24.92 31.64
CA ASN A 181 4.76 -24.42 32.64
C ASN A 181 5.65 -23.31 32.05
N LYS A 182 5.31 -22.06 32.39
CA LYS A 182 6.03 -20.84 31.99
C LYS A 182 7.51 -20.86 32.39
N ASP A 183 7.91 -21.67 33.36
CA ASP A 183 9.31 -21.82 33.74
C ASP A 183 10.16 -22.54 32.70
N ASN A 184 9.54 -23.19 31.71
CA ASN A 184 10.23 -23.83 30.59
C ASN A 184 10.58 -22.86 29.44
N PHE A 185 9.97 -21.66 29.42
CA PHE A 185 10.04 -20.75 28.28
C PHE A 185 10.65 -19.40 28.59
N ILE A 186 11.23 -18.78 27.56
CA ILE A 186 11.64 -17.38 27.52
C ILE A 186 10.50 -16.59 26.88
N TYR A 187 10.05 -15.56 27.58
CA TYR A 187 9.08 -14.61 27.06
C TYR A 187 9.72 -13.25 26.84
N ALA A 188 9.55 -12.70 25.64
CA ALA A 188 10.12 -11.43 25.21
C ALA A 188 9.03 -10.41 24.84
N ASN A 189 9.49 -9.23 24.45
CA ASN A 189 8.69 -8.17 23.85
C ASN A 189 7.43 -7.78 24.66
N GLN A 190 7.60 -7.67 25.98
CA GLN A 190 6.55 -7.30 26.92
C GLN A 190 5.83 -6.02 26.51
N ALA A 191 4.50 -6.07 26.54
CA ALA A 191 3.65 -4.93 26.22
C ALA A 191 2.35 -4.96 27.02
N LYS A 192 1.79 -3.78 27.25
CA LYS A 192 0.42 -3.63 27.73
C LYS A 192 -0.51 -3.48 26.53
N VAL A 193 -1.47 -4.38 26.41
CA VAL A 193 -2.51 -4.36 25.38
C VAL A 193 -3.79 -3.85 26.00
N ASN A 194 -4.42 -2.85 25.37
CA ASN A 194 -5.69 -2.27 25.80
C ASN A 194 -6.69 -2.32 24.64
N VAL A 195 -7.85 -2.91 24.88
CA VAL A 195 -8.91 -3.13 23.90
C VAL A 195 -10.16 -2.38 24.32
N THR A 196 -10.64 -1.50 23.45
CA THR A 196 -11.88 -0.75 23.65
C THR A 196 -12.90 -1.21 22.64
N ASN A 197 -13.94 -1.89 23.10
CA ASN A 197 -15.15 -2.26 22.34
C ASN A 197 -14.86 -2.81 20.94
N PHE A 198 -13.89 -3.71 20.79
CA PHE A 198 -13.58 -4.35 19.52
C PHE A 198 -14.64 -5.43 19.24
N VAL A 199 -15.38 -5.31 18.14
CA VAL A 199 -16.48 -6.23 17.82
C VAL A 199 -16.31 -6.74 16.40
N VAL A 200 -16.33 -8.07 16.26
CA VAL A 200 -16.38 -8.78 14.99
C VAL A 200 -17.73 -9.47 14.88
N GLU A 201 -18.46 -9.20 13.81
CA GLU A 201 -19.71 -9.87 13.45
C GLU A 201 -19.43 -10.81 12.28
N ALA A 202 -19.86 -12.06 12.38
CA ALA A 202 -19.75 -13.05 11.31
C ALA A 202 -20.78 -14.17 11.53
N PRO A 203 -21.21 -14.90 10.48
CA PRO A 203 -22.14 -16.01 10.64
C PRO A 203 -21.42 -17.29 11.09
N PHE A 204 -20.80 -17.27 12.27
CA PHE A 204 -19.88 -18.32 12.77
C PHE A 204 -20.48 -19.74 12.75
N VAL A 205 -21.78 -19.86 13.03
CA VAL A 205 -22.46 -21.16 13.15
C VAL A 205 -23.29 -21.56 11.93
N ALA A 206 -23.36 -20.69 10.91
CA ALA A 206 -24.24 -20.91 9.77
C ALA A 206 -23.50 -21.65 8.67
N SER A 207 -24.13 -22.68 8.09
CA SER A 207 -23.64 -23.30 6.85
C SER A 207 -23.94 -22.37 5.67
N GLN A 208 -22.90 -21.78 5.09
CA GLN A 208 -23.02 -20.88 3.94
C GLN A 208 -21.90 -21.18 2.92
N SER A 209 -22.11 -20.80 1.67
CA SER A 209 -21.02 -20.71 0.68
C SER A 209 -20.41 -19.32 0.61
N THR A 210 -21.04 -18.31 1.22
CA THR A 210 -20.56 -16.93 1.28
C THR A 210 -20.61 -16.44 2.72
N TYR A 211 -19.44 -16.15 3.29
CA TYR A 211 -19.28 -15.64 4.64
C TYR A 211 -19.00 -14.15 4.59
N ASN A 212 -19.87 -13.36 5.22
CA ASN A 212 -19.65 -11.92 5.37
C ASN A 212 -19.23 -11.62 6.80
N PHE A 213 -18.11 -10.93 6.94
CA PHE A 213 -17.54 -10.49 8.20
C PHE A 213 -17.64 -8.98 8.28
N LYS A 214 -17.78 -8.48 9.50
CA LYS A 214 -17.78 -7.05 9.78
C LYS A 214 -17.01 -6.77 11.06
N ILE A 215 -16.12 -5.77 11.01
CA ILE A 215 -15.55 -5.15 12.20
C ILE A 215 -16.35 -3.88 12.45
N ALA A 216 -17.03 -3.82 13.60
CA ALA A 216 -17.87 -2.67 13.92
C ALA A 216 -17.03 -1.43 14.23
N ASN A 217 -17.57 -0.26 13.88
CA ASN A 217 -16.96 1.01 14.25
C ASN A 217 -16.87 1.22 15.77
N GLY A 218 -15.98 2.12 16.18
CA GLY A 218 -15.74 2.48 17.58
C GLY A 218 -14.76 1.56 18.31
N GLY A 219 -14.38 0.43 17.71
CA GLY A 219 -13.38 -0.47 18.26
C GLY A 219 -11.96 0.08 18.16
N SER A 220 -11.11 -0.21 19.14
CA SER A 220 -9.68 0.08 19.08
C SER A 220 -8.82 -0.90 19.86
N ILE A 221 -7.59 -1.12 19.38
CA ILE A 221 -6.52 -1.83 20.07
C ILE A 221 -5.34 -0.88 20.22
N GLU A 222 -4.91 -0.65 21.45
CA GLU A 222 -3.73 0.14 21.81
C GLU A 222 -2.69 -0.77 22.46
N VAL A 223 -1.43 -0.59 22.09
CA VAL A 223 -0.29 -1.30 22.65
C VAL A 223 0.69 -0.28 23.21
N THR A 224 1.17 -0.52 24.43
CA THR A 224 2.30 0.20 25.02
C THR A 224 3.43 -0.78 25.26
N ASN A 225 4.55 -0.64 24.55
CA ASN A 225 5.69 -1.56 24.70
C ASN A 225 6.54 -1.25 25.94
N SER A 226 7.53 -2.09 26.22
CA SER A 226 8.45 -1.93 27.36
C SER A 226 9.23 -0.60 27.35
N ALA A 227 9.46 -0.02 26.17
CA ALA A 227 10.05 1.31 25.99
C ALA A 227 9.03 2.46 26.15
N GLN A 228 7.81 2.18 26.61
CA GLN A 228 6.70 3.13 26.78
C GLN A 228 6.23 3.79 25.48
N GLN A 229 6.56 3.22 24.33
CA GLN A 229 6.04 3.68 23.05
C GLN A 229 4.63 3.15 22.86
N LYS A 230 3.73 4.04 22.44
CA LYS A 230 2.33 3.73 22.20
C LYS A 230 2.05 3.62 20.71
N ALA A 231 1.22 2.65 20.37
CA ALA A 231 0.67 2.52 19.03
C ALA A 231 -0.77 2.03 19.13
N LYS A 232 -1.65 2.60 18.30
CA LYS A 232 -3.09 2.33 18.37
C LYS A 232 -3.68 2.20 16.98
N PHE A 233 -4.51 1.17 16.79
CA PHE A 233 -5.46 1.09 15.69
C PHE A 233 -6.89 1.33 16.18
N SER A 234 -7.67 2.08 15.41
CA SER A 234 -9.10 2.28 15.68
C SER A 234 -9.92 2.35 14.40
N PHE A 235 -11.20 2.02 14.50
CA PHE A 235 -12.14 2.00 13.38
C PHE A 235 -13.19 3.10 13.55
N THR A 236 -13.19 4.09 12.66
CA THR A 236 -14.20 5.17 12.66
C THR A 236 -15.41 4.85 11.78
N ALA A 237 -15.36 3.75 11.02
CA ALA A 237 -16.44 3.23 10.20
C ALA A 237 -16.42 1.70 10.22
N ASP A 238 -17.56 1.09 9.86
CA ASP A 238 -17.66 -0.36 9.76
C ASP A 238 -16.76 -0.86 8.62
N SER A 239 -15.93 -1.84 8.92
CA SER A 239 -15.10 -2.54 7.94
C SER A 239 -15.68 -3.90 7.64
N THR A 240 -15.47 -4.42 6.43
CA THR A 240 -16.09 -5.67 5.98
C THR A 240 -15.08 -6.59 5.33
N ALA A 241 -15.24 -7.89 5.53
CA ALA A 241 -14.56 -8.91 4.72
C ALA A 241 -15.58 -9.91 4.18
N LYS A 242 -15.24 -10.61 3.11
CA LYS A 242 -16.07 -11.64 2.51
C LYS A 242 -15.20 -12.79 2.03
N LEU A 243 -15.63 -14.00 2.33
CA LEU A 243 -15.05 -15.24 1.83
C LEU A 243 -16.12 -16.01 1.05
N VAL A 244 -15.75 -16.56 -0.10
CA VAL A 244 -16.67 -17.35 -0.95
C VAL A 244 -16.05 -18.71 -1.23
N TYR A 245 -16.77 -19.75 -0.85
CA TYR A 245 -16.43 -21.16 -1.06
C TYR A 245 -17.28 -21.77 -2.18
N PRO A 246 -16.81 -22.83 -2.85
CA PRO A 246 -17.60 -23.56 -3.84
C PRO A 246 -18.74 -24.38 -3.23
N VAL A 247 -18.64 -24.73 -1.95
CA VAL A 247 -19.59 -25.60 -1.24
C VAL A 247 -20.21 -24.88 -0.05
N THR A 248 -21.42 -25.32 0.33
CA THR A 248 -22.09 -24.84 1.54
C THR A 248 -21.74 -25.75 2.70
N ASP A 249 -21.00 -25.21 3.66
CA ASP A 249 -20.69 -25.84 4.94
C ASP A 249 -20.35 -24.73 5.94
N THR A 250 -20.41 -24.98 7.24
CA THR A 250 -19.93 -24.13 8.34
C THR A 250 -18.45 -23.76 8.17
N LEU A 251 -18.03 -22.58 8.67
CA LEU A 251 -16.66 -22.07 8.47
C LEU A 251 -15.59 -23.05 8.98
N GLU A 252 -15.84 -23.69 10.14
CA GLU A 252 -14.94 -24.67 10.77
C GLU A 252 -14.79 -25.98 9.95
N ASN A 253 -15.79 -26.33 9.13
CA ASN A 253 -15.79 -27.58 8.36
C ASN A 253 -15.53 -27.35 6.86
N GLN A 254 -15.11 -26.14 6.45
CA GLN A 254 -14.75 -25.86 5.05
C GLN A 254 -13.44 -26.53 4.67
N GLU A 255 -13.51 -27.65 3.94
CA GLU A 255 -12.34 -28.31 3.36
C GLU A 255 -11.98 -27.81 1.95
N ALA A 256 -12.90 -27.09 1.30
CA ALA A 256 -12.69 -26.61 -0.07
C ALA A 256 -11.87 -25.31 -0.09
N GLU A 257 -11.01 -25.16 -1.11
CA GLU A 257 -10.30 -23.91 -1.32
C GLU A 257 -11.26 -22.76 -1.68
N LEU A 258 -10.87 -21.54 -1.30
CA LEU A 258 -11.63 -20.31 -1.53
C LEU A 258 -11.69 -19.95 -3.02
N ASN A 259 -12.89 -19.68 -3.50
CA ASN A 259 -13.11 -19.14 -4.84
C ASN A 259 -12.86 -17.64 -4.91
N GLN A 260 -13.25 -16.89 -3.87
CA GLN A 260 -13.10 -15.45 -3.80
C GLN A 260 -12.87 -14.98 -2.37
N ALA A 261 -12.12 -13.89 -2.22
CA ALA A 261 -11.98 -13.17 -0.98
C ALA A 261 -12.00 -11.66 -1.25
N SER A 262 -12.62 -10.89 -0.38
CA SER A 262 -12.52 -9.43 -0.43
C SER A 262 -12.43 -8.84 0.97
N LEU A 263 -11.67 -7.77 1.13
CA LEU A 263 -11.59 -6.97 2.35
C LEU A 263 -11.83 -5.52 2.00
N GLN A 264 -12.52 -4.80 2.87
CA GLN A 264 -12.65 -3.35 2.81
C GLN A 264 -12.59 -2.80 4.24
N LEU A 265 -11.42 -2.30 4.62
CA LEU A 265 -11.23 -1.52 5.84
C LEU A 265 -11.60 -0.07 5.56
N LYS A 266 -12.56 0.47 6.32
CA LYS A 266 -13.00 1.87 6.21
C LYS A 266 -12.72 2.60 7.50
N GLY A 267 -12.22 3.83 7.36
CA GLY A 267 -11.96 4.69 8.51
C GLY A 267 -10.98 4.07 9.50
N LEU A 268 -9.96 3.37 9.01
CA LEU A 268 -8.89 2.83 9.85
C LEU A 268 -7.97 3.97 10.25
N VAL A 269 -7.77 4.16 11.54
CA VAL A 269 -6.89 5.20 12.08
C VAL A 269 -5.76 4.55 12.85
N PHE A 270 -4.53 4.83 12.44
CA PHE A 270 -3.30 4.52 13.16
C PHE A 270 -2.80 5.77 13.88
N GLU A 271 -2.42 5.61 15.16
CA GLU A 271 -1.84 6.67 15.97
C GLU A 271 -0.61 6.14 16.70
N SER A 272 0.54 6.81 16.53
CA SER A 272 1.75 6.53 17.31
C SER A 272 2.65 7.77 17.33
N ALA A 273 3.15 8.14 18.51
CA ALA A 273 3.86 9.41 18.72
C ALA A 273 3.08 10.59 18.10
N ASP A 274 3.74 11.41 17.26
CA ASP A 274 3.13 12.53 16.54
C ASP A 274 2.57 12.15 15.15
N VAL A 275 2.50 10.85 14.84
CA VAL A 275 2.07 10.31 13.56
C VAL A 275 0.63 9.85 13.65
N LYS A 276 -0.21 10.34 12.73
CA LYS A 276 -1.58 9.90 12.56
C LYS A 276 -1.86 9.57 11.10
N ALA A 277 -2.03 8.29 10.80
CA ALA A 277 -2.49 7.85 9.48
C ALA A 277 -4.00 7.55 9.54
N THR A 278 -4.77 8.21 8.69
CA THR A 278 -6.22 7.98 8.54
C THR A 278 -6.47 7.39 7.17
N LEU A 279 -6.72 6.08 7.12
CA LEU A 279 -7.01 5.35 5.91
C LEU A 279 -8.52 5.32 5.71
N SER A 280 -8.99 6.10 4.74
CA SER A 280 -10.41 6.16 4.37
C SER A 280 -10.86 4.86 3.68
N GLU A 281 -9.95 4.20 2.98
CA GLU A 281 -10.19 2.90 2.34
C GLU A 281 -8.88 2.10 2.26
N VAL A 282 -8.91 0.87 2.76
CA VAL A 282 -7.97 -0.20 2.37
C VAL A 282 -8.81 -1.35 1.86
N SER A 283 -8.79 -1.61 0.57
CA SER A 283 -9.57 -2.70 0.00
C SER A 283 -8.74 -3.61 -0.89
N PHE A 284 -9.04 -4.90 -0.83
CA PHE A 284 -8.50 -5.87 -1.77
C PHE A 284 -9.61 -6.80 -2.25
N ASP A 285 -9.49 -7.25 -3.49
CA ASP A 285 -10.29 -8.34 -4.05
C ASP A 285 -9.37 -9.42 -4.60
N ALA A 286 -9.72 -10.68 -4.34
CA ALA A 286 -9.01 -11.84 -4.81
C ALA A 286 -10.00 -12.89 -5.34
N LYS A 287 -9.55 -13.67 -6.34
CA LYS A 287 -10.33 -14.79 -6.87
C LYS A 287 -9.44 -15.94 -7.33
N ALA A 288 -9.99 -17.14 -7.35
CA ALA A 288 -9.32 -18.33 -7.83
C ALA A 288 -9.01 -18.20 -9.32
N VAL A 289 -7.79 -18.56 -9.70
CA VAL A 289 -7.25 -18.48 -11.05
C VAL A 289 -6.53 -19.77 -11.38
N LYS A 290 -6.75 -20.29 -12.58
CA LYS A 290 -6.12 -21.51 -13.08
C LYS A 290 -4.87 -21.17 -13.88
N PHE A 291 -3.76 -21.80 -13.52
CA PHE A 291 -2.48 -21.69 -14.22
C PHE A 291 -2.12 -23.02 -14.87
N SER A 292 -1.69 -22.99 -16.12
CA SER A 292 -1.17 -24.15 -16.83
C SER A 292 0.30 -23.96 -17.19
N ASN A 293 1.13 -24.97 -16.93
CA ASN A 293 2.52 -25.02 -17.39
C ASN A 293 2.70 -25.94 -18.62
N GLY A 294 1.61 -26.30 -19.30
CA GLY A 294 1.60 -27.27 -20.40
C GLY A 294 1.61 -28.74 -19.98
N GLN A 295 1.81 -29.06 -18.69
CA GLN A 295 1.75 -30.42 -18.15
C GLN A 295 0.67 -30.62 -17.09
N SER A 296 0.39 -29.57 -16.31
CA SER A 296 -0.55 -29.59 -15.19
C SER A 296 -1.30 -28.27 -15.11
N THR A 297 -2.51 -28.31 -14.56
CA THR A 297 -3.26 -27.10 -14.19
C THR A 297 -3.36 -27.04 -12.67
N ASN A 298 -2.99 -25.91 -12.09
CA ASN A 298 -3.15 -25.65 -10.66
C ASN A 298 -4.03 -24.42 -10.47
N GLU A 299 -4.83 -24.41 -9.41
CA GLU A 299 -5.64 -23.27 -9.02
C GLU A 299 -4.96 -22.52 -7.87
N GLN A 300 -5.10 -21.19 -7.85
CA GLN A 300 -4.58 -20.36 -6.78
C GLN A 300 -5.44 -19.11 -6.62
N LEU A 301 -5.66 -18.68 -5.37
CA LEU A 301 -6.30 -17.39 -5.09
C LEU A 301 -5.34 -16.24 -5.43
N ILE A 302 -5.75 -15.38 -6.37
CA ILE A 302 -4.94 -14.25 -6.87
C ILE A 302 -5.62 -12.93 -6.48
N PRO A 303 -4.95 -12.07 -5.69
CA PRO A 303 -5.35 -10.68 -5.53
C PRO A 303 -5.30 -9.96 -6.88
N TYR A 304 -6.41 -9.37 -7.30
CA TYR A 304 -6.52 -8.72 -8.61
C TYR A 304 -6.88 -7.24 -8.54
N ASN A 305 -7.27 -6.76 -7.37
CA ASN A 305 -7.54 -5.35 -7.12
C ASN A 305 -7.09 -5.00 -5.72
N LEU A 306 -6.38 -3.89 -5.57
CA LEU A 306 -5.95 -3.32 -4.30
C LEU A 306 -6.20 -1.81 -4.38
N THR A 307 -6.76 -1.23 -3.33
CA THR A 307 -6.90 0.22 -3.18
C THR A 307 -6.48 0.63 -1.78
N LEU A 308 -5.72 1.72 -1.70
CA LEU A 308 -5.26 2.35 -0.47
C LEU A 308 -5.48 3.86 -0.59
N LYS A 309 -6.43 4.38 0.18
CA LYS A 309 -6.74 5.80 0.24
C LYS A 309 -6.68 6.30 1.66
N GLY A 310 -6.13 7.48 1.84
CA GLY A 310 -6.06 8.09 3.15
C GLY A 310 -5.15 9.30 3.18
N GLN A 311 -4.82 9.69 4.40
CA GLN A 311 -3.89 10.78 4.67
C GLN A 311 -2.96 10.38 5.80
N VAL A 312 -1.71 10.83 5.72
CA VAL A 312 -0.73 10.73 6.81
C VAL A 312 -0.42 12.13 7.30
N ALA A 313 -0.79 12.39 8.54
CA ALA A 313 -0.49 13.63 9.25
C ALA A 313 0.72 13.43 10.16
N TYR A 314 1.65 14.39 10.11
CA TYR A 314 2.80 14.47 10.98
C TYR A 314 3.05 15.93 11.34
N LEU A 315 3.04 16.26 12.63
CA LEU A 315 3.09 17.64 13.11
C LEU A 315 1.98 18.50 12.46
N GLN A 316 2.34 19.51 11.66
CA GLN A 316 1.39 20.37 10.94
C GLN A 316 1.22 19.99 9.46
N GLU A 317 1.91 18.94 9.00
CA GLU A 317 1.92 18.53 7.61
C GLU A 317 0.95 17.36 7.39
N VAL A 318 0.27 17.39 6.26
CA VAL A 318 -0.69 16.37 5.83
C VAL A 318 -0.39 16.02 4.38
N LEU A 319 -0.26 14.74 4.13
CA LEU A 319 -0.04 14.15 2.81
C LEU A 319 -1.20 13.21 2.52
N ASP A 320 -1.92 13.48 1.45
CA ASP A 320 -2.97 12.63 0.93
C ASP A 320 -2.37 11.58 0.00
N LEU A 321 -2.90 10.36 0.10
CA LEU A 321 -2.55 9.20 -0.72
C LEU A 321 -3.82 8.61 -1.32
N ASP A 322 -3.80 8.38 -2.62
CA ASP A 322 -4.76 7.54 -3.34
C ASP A 322 -3.98 6.61 -4.26
N ALA A 323 -3.87 5.35 -3.87
CA ALA A 323 -3.15 4.33 -4.61
C ALA A 323 -4.07 3.16 -4.96
N SER A 324 -3.88 2.60 -6.15
CA SER A 324 -4.55 1.37 -6.56
C SER A 324 -3.66 0.52 -7.46
N ILE A 325 -3.87 -0.79 -7.38
CA ILE A 325 -3.28 -1.77 -8.29
C ILE A 325 -4.42 -2.63 -8.81
N LYS A 326 -4.48 -2.85 -10.12
CA LYS A 326 -5.51 -3.67 -10.76
C LYS A 326 -4.87 -4.59 -11.80
N LEU A 327 -5.07 -5.89 -11.65
CA LEU A 327 -4.71 -6.86 -12.69
C LEU A 327 -5.68 -6.77 -13.88
N ASN A 328 -5.12 -6.71 -15.07
CA ASN A 328 -5.81 -6.66 -16.36
C ASN A 328 -5.92 -8.03 -17.04
N ASN A 329 -5.24 -9.05 -16.52
CA ASN A 329 -5.35 -10.42 -17.02
C ASN A 329 -6.83 -10.86 -17.02
N ASP A 330 -7.26 -11.59 -18.05
CA ASP A 330 -8.56 -12.27 -18.03
C ASP A 330 -8.47 -13.51 -17.13
N LEU A 331 -8.58 -13.26 -15.83
CA LEU A 331 -8.48 -14.26 -14.77
C LEU A 331 -9.64 -15.29 -14.77
N THR A 332 -10.58 -15.23 -15.72
CA THR A 332 -11.59 -16.28 -15.94
C THR A 332 -11.08 -17.42 -16.82
N LYS A 333 -9.99 -17.18 -17.55
CA LYS A 333 -9.33 -18.15 -18.42
C LYS A 333 -8.16 -18.80 -17.71
N VAL A 334 -7.76 -19.97 -18.21
CA VAL A 334 -6.50 -20.60 -17.80
C VAL A 334 -5.35 -19.73 -18.30
N ILE A 335 -4.48 -19.31 -17.39
CA ILE A 335 -3.27 -18.55 -17.69
C ILE A 335 -2.16 -19.52 -18.05
N ASP A 336 -1.67 -19.45 -19.29
CA ASP A 336 -0.54 -20.25 -19.75
C ASP A 336 0.77 -19.60 -19.33
N ILE A 337 1.52 -20.28 -18.47
CA ILE A 337 2.84 -19.87 -17.98
C ILE A 337 3.97 -20.75 -18.56
N SER A 338 3.75 -21.44 -19.67
CA SER A 338 4.75 -22.33 -20.26
C SER A 338 5.92 -21.62 -20.96
N GLN A 339 5.77 -20.34 -21.32
CA GLN A 339 6.73 -19.58 -22.15
C GLN A 339 7.70 -18.69 -21.34
N GLY A 340 8.09 -19.11 -20.13
CA GLY A 340 9.03 -18.36 -19.27
C GLY A 340 8.37 -17.38 -18.30
N GLU A 341 7.05 -17.23 -18.36
CA GLU A 341 6.27 -16.75 -17.24
C GLU A 341 6.20 -17.83 -16.15
N THR A 342 5.91 -17.39 -14.94
CA THR A 342 5.74 -18.21 -13.75
C THR A 342 4.47 -17.72 -13.06
N LYS A 343 3.92 -18.55 -12.17
CA LYS A 343 2.83 -18.13 -11.27
C LYS A 343 3.16 -16.88 -10.44
N LEU A 344 4.44 -16.46 -10.38
CA LEU A 344 4.89 -15.28 -9.66
C LEU A 344 5.06 -14.02 -10.54
N ASN A 345 4.99 -14.11 -11.88
CA ASN A 345 5.33 -12.96 -12.76
C ASN A 345 4.47 -12.84 -14.04
N PHE A 346 3.31 -13.51 -14.13
CA PHE A 346 2.29 -13.39 -15.22
C PHE A 346 1.56 -12.02 -15.26
N ILE A 347 2.04 -11.07 -14.46
CA ILE A 347 1.36 -9.83 -14.11
C ILE A 347 1.22 -8.92 -15.33
N ASN A 348 -0.03 -8.72 -15.76
CA ASN A 348 -0.46 -7.54 -16.49
C ASN A 348 -1.33 -6.71 -15.57
N ALA A 349 -0.85 -5.54 -15.13
CA ALA A 349 -1.49 -4.79 -14.06
C ALA A 349 -1.32 -3.30 -14.23
N ASP A 350 -2.38 -2.54 -14.02
CA ASP A 350 -2.36 -1.10 -13.81
C ASP A 350 -1.95 -0.78 -12.37
N LEU A 351 -1.07 0.19 -12.19
CA LEU A 351 -0.74 0.87 -10.94
C LEU A 351 -1.14 2.33 -11.11
N ALA A 352 -1.88 2.89 -10.17
CA ALA A 352 -2.14 4.32 -10.08
C ALA A 352 -1.77 4.78 -8.67
N VAL A 353 -1.00 5.86 -8.55
CA VAL A 353 -0.61 6.46 -7.27
C VAL A 353 -0.71 7.97 -7.39
N LYS A 354 -1.57 8.56 -6.59
CA LYS A 354 -1.70 9.99 -6.45
C LYS A 354 -1.28 10.42 -5.05
N LEU A 355 -0.35 11.35 -5.00
CA LEU A 355 0.10 12.04 -3.79
C LEU A 355 -0.26 13.51 -3.90
N SER A 356 -0.84 14.08 -2.85
CA SER A 356 -1.09 15.53 -2.79
C SER A 356 -0.89 16.10 -1.40
N GLY A 357 -0.56 17.38 -1.34
CA GLY A 357 -0.28 18.07 -0.09
C GLY A 357 0.11 19.52 -0.34
N LYS A 358 0.94 20.08 0.55
CA LYS A 358 1.47 21.44 0.41
C LYS A 358 2.99 21.46 0.53
N LEU A 359 3.64 22.13 -0.42
CA LEU A 359 5.07 22.39 -0.41
C LEU A 359 5.35 23.71 0.32
N LYS A 360 6.42 23.76 1.10
CA LYS A 360 7.01 25.01 1.56
C LYS A 360 8.16 25.34 0.62
N GLY A 361 8.04 26.42 -0.16
CA GLY A 361 9.21 26.96 -0.86
C GLY A 361 10.12 27.69 0.11
N ALA A 362 11.38 27.95 -0.28
CA ALA A 362 12.29 28.80 0.48
C ALA A 362 11.64 30.18 0.72
N ASN A 363 11.14 30.42 1.94
CA ASN A 363 10.41 31.63 2.37
C ASN A 363 9.04 31.87 1.72
N ALA A 364 8.38 30.85 1.17
CA ALA A 364 7.07 30.99 0.51
C ALA A 364 5.91 30.49 1.40
N ALA A 365 4.71 31.01 1.13
CA ALA A 365 3.48 30.45 1.67
C ALA A 365 3.32 28.98 1.22
N PRO A 366 2.69 28.10 2.02
CA PRO A 366 2.45 26.73 1.63
C PRO A 366 1.65 26.62 0.31
N THR A 367 2.25 25.99 -0.71
CA THR A 367 1.70 25.88 -2.06
C THR A 367 1.17 24.46 -2.32
N PRO A 368 -0.07 24.28 -2.80
CA PRO A 368 -0.60 22.95 -3.13
C PRO A 368 0.20 22.25 -4.24
N PHE A 369 0.36 20.93 -4.11
CA PHE A 369 0.92 20.09 -5.15
C PHE A 369 0.11 18.80 -5.33
N SER A 370 0.27 18.18 -6.50
CA SER A 370 -0.19 16.82 -6.80
C SER A 370 0.81 16.12 -7.71
N ILE A 371 1.11 14.86 -7.42
CA ILE A 371 1.85 13.94 -8.28
C ILE A 371 0.94 12.75 -8.53
N ASP A 372 0.61 12.49 -9.78
CA ASP A 372 -0.19 11.33 -10.21
C ASP A 372 0.67 10.45 -11.10
N VAL A 373 0.92 9.22 -10.67
CA VAL A 373 1.72 8.22 -11.37
C VAL A 373 0.78 7.12 -11.82
N THR A 374 0.76 6.85 -13.12
CA THR A 374 0.12 5.66 -13.68
C THR A 374 1.15 4.79 -14.36
N ALA A 375 1.01 3.49 -14.16
CA ALA A 375 1.79 2.44 -14.77
C ALA A 375 0.84 1.26 -15.10
N LYS A 376 1.21 0.40 -16.04
CA LYS A 376 0.52 -0.80 -16.57
C LYS A 376 1.38 -1.90 -17.27
N ARG A 377 1.68 -3.05 -16.70
CA ARG A 377 2.60 -3.99 -17.41
C ARG A 377 1.92 -4.72 -18.57
N ALA A 378 1.90 -4.14 -19.78
CA ALA A 378 1.17 -4.73 -20.90
C ALA A 378 1.87 -5.95 -21.53
N GLU A 379 3.21 -5.99 -21.51
CA GLU A 379 4.03 -7.06 -22.09
C GLU A 379 5.16 -7.45 -21.14
N TYR A 380 5.70 -8.67 -21.27
CA TYR A 380 6.77 -9.19 -20.40
C TYR A 380 8.03 -8.30 -20.37
N LEU A 381 8.40 -7.71 -21.52
CA LEU A 381 9.63 -6.93 -21.72
C LEU A 381 9.44 -5.40 -21.77
N LYS A 382 8.20 -4.88 -21.70
CA LYS A 382 7.94 -3.43 -21.88
C LYS A 382 7.14 -2.82 -20.73
N GLY A 383 7.43 -1.56 -20.42
CA GLY A 383 6.69 -0.77 -19.44
C GLY A 383 6.59 0.70 -19.82
N ILE A 384 5.49 1.36 -19.45
CA ILE A 384 5.20 2.77 -19.73
C ILE A 384 4.69 3.49 -18.46
N ALA A 385 5.48 4.34 -17.82
CA ALA A 385 4.96 5.13 -16.70
C ALA A 385 4.51 6.50 -17.20
N ASN A 386 3.36 7.01 -16.75
CA ASN A 386 2.98 8.40 -16.94
C ASN A 386 2.92 9.09 -15.58
N VAL A 387 3.51 10.28 -15.50
CA VAL A 387 3.54 11.11 -14.30
C VAL A 387 2.96 12.46 -14.64
N ALA A 388 1.82 12.82 -14.05
CA ALA A 388 1.31 14.18 -14.07
C ALA A 388 1.77 14.89 -12.79
N VAL A 389 2.52 15.98 -12.95
CA VAL A 389 3.00 16.81 -11.85
C VAL A 389 2.29 18.15 -11.93
N ALA A 390 1.68 18.57 -10.82
CA ALA A 390 1.06 19.89 -10.68
C ALA A 390 1.55 20.58 -9.40
N VAL A 391 1.98 21.84 -9.54
CA VAL A 391 2.35 22.73 -8.43
C VAL A 391 1.77 24.11 -8.71
N ASP A 392 0.93 24.61 -7.80
CA ASP A 392 0.14 25.83 -8.03
C ASP A 392 -0.65 25.75 -9.37
N LYS A 393 -0.45 26.72 -10.28
CA LYS A 393 -1.06 26.75 -11.61
C LYS A 393 -0.26 26.02 -12.69
N ASN A 394 0.93 25.51 -12.35
CA ASN A 394 1.85 24.87 -13.28
C ASN A 394 1.59 23.37 -13.32
N ALA A 395 1.50 22.79 -14.52
CA ALA A 395 1.30 21.36 -14.69
C ALA A 395 2.09 20.82 -15.88
N LEU A 396 2.65 19.62 -15.72
CA LEU A 396 3.36 18.87 -16.74
C LEU A 396 2.88 17.42 -16.76
N ASP A 397 2.81 16.86 -17.95
CA ASP A 397 2.61 15.43 -18.17
C ASP A 397 3.94 14.83 -18.65
N ILE A 398 4.41 13.79 -18.00
CA ILE A 398 5.68 13.14 -18.29
C ILE A 398 5.40 11.67 -18.58
N ALA A 399 5.64 11.21 -19.80
CA ALA A 399 5.63 9.79 -20.11
C ALA A 399 7.04 9.22 -20.07
N PHE A 400 7.16 7.96 -19.66
CA PHE A 400 8.37 7.16 -19.68
C PHE A 400 8.08 5.86 -20.41
N GLU A 401 8.96 5.41 -21.28
CA GLU A 401 8.85 4.13 -21.98
C GLU A 401 10.14 3.33 -21.76
N SER A 402 10.00 2.12 -21.21
CA SER A 402 11.11 1.21 -20.93
C SER A 402 11.04 -0.03 -21.80
N GLN A 403 12.17 -0.39 -22.40
CA GLN A 403 12.37 -1.64 -23.15
C GLN A 403 13.27 -2.61 -22.36
N ASP A 404 13.07 -3.91 -22.56
CA ASP A 404 13.79 -5.01 -21.90
C ASP A 404 13.82 -4.89 -20.37
N ILE A 405 12.66 -4.67 -19.73
CA ILE A 405 12.55 -4.41 -18.27
C ILE A 405 13.09 -5.54 -17.36
N THR A 406 13.48 -6.68 -17.93
CA THR A 406 14.09 -7.80 -17.23
C THR A 406 15.60 -7.62 -17.00
N VAL A 407 16.24 -6.67 -17.67
CA VAL A 407 17.66 -6.35 -17.45
C VAL A 407 17.82 -5.37 -16.29
N GLU A 408 18.96 -5.41 -15.59
CA GLU A 408 19.23 -4.57 -14.41
C GLU A 408 19.03 -3.06 -14.68
N LYS A 409 19.30 -2.63 -15.93
CA LYS A 409 19.34 -1.23 -16.35
C LYS A 409 18.64 -1.08 -17.70
N PRO A 410 17.30 -1.12 -17.75
CA PRO A 410 16.57 -0.97 -19.00
C PRO A 410 16.82 0.41 -19.62
N VAL A 411 16.70 0.49 -20.94
CA VAL A 411 16.70 1.77 -21.65
C VAL A 411 15.35 2.43 -21.40
N VAL A 412 15.37 3.69 -20.95
CA VAL A 412 14.17 4.46 -20.65
C VAL A 412 14.16 5.73 -21.48
N ASP A 413 13.14 5.88 -22.31
CA ASP A 413 12.82 7.09 -23.05
C ASP A 413 11.80 7.92 -22.25
N SER A 414 11.76 9.24 -22.46
CA SER A 414 10.78 10.12 -21.82
C SER A 414 10.22 11.17 -22.79
N LEU A 415 8.98 11.57 -22.54
CA LEU A 415 8.30 12.67 -23.19
C LEU A 415 7.72 13.60 -22.12
N ILE A 416 8.25 14.82 -22.02
CA ILE A 416 7.73 15.86 -21.13
C ILE A 416 6.85 16.79 -21.95
N LYS A 417 5.59 16.98 -21.55
CA LYS A 417 4.57 17.70 -22.31
C LYS A 417 3.85 18.73 -21.45
N HIS A 418 3.55 19.87 -22.05
CA HIS A 418 2.67 20.88 -21.50
C HIS A 418 1.28 20.80 -22.15
N LYS A 419 0.23 21.20 -21.41
CA LYS A 419 -1.17 21.16 -21.89
C LYS A 419 -1.42 22.00 -23.14
N ASN A 420 -0.55 22.97 -23.43
CA ASN A 420 -0.62 23.79 -24.66
C ASN A 420 -0.13 23.06 -25.93
N GLY A 421 0.37 21.82 -25.80
CA GLY A 421 0.86 21.00 -26.92
C GLY A 421 2.37 21.05 -27.16
N ALA A 422 3.13 21.88 -26.44
CA ALA A 422 4.58 21.87 -26.48
C ALA A 422 5.16 20.65 -25.73
N PHE A 423 6.28 20.10 -26.21
CA PHE A 423 6.92 18.95 -25.59
C PHE A 423 8.43 18.87 -25.82
N VAL A 424 9.11 18.06 -25.02
CA VAL A 424 10.49 17.61 -25.20
C VAL A 424 10.51 16.09 -25.13
N GLN A 425 11.09 15.44 -26.15
CA GLN A 425 11.30 14.00 -26.16
C GLN A 425 12.78 13.69 -25.93
N ILE A 426 13.06 12.83 -24.95
CA ILE A 426 14.39 12.41 -24.54
C ILE A 426 14.50 10.91 -24.75
N ASN A 427 15.31 10.51 -25.71
CA ASN A 427 15.65 9.09 -25.89
C ASN A 427 16.81 8.74 -24.97
N ASN A 428 16.70 7.63 -24.25
CA ASN A 428 17.66 7.15 -23.26
C ASN A 428 18.07 8.26 -22.27
N ILE A 429 17.20 8.54 -21.30
CA ILE A 429 17.35 9.61 -20.31
C ILE A 429 18.72 9.55 -19.62
N ARG A 430 19.23 8.34 -19.34
CA ARG A 430 20.53 8.14 -18.69
C ARG A 430 21.69 8.75 -19.47
N ASN A 431 21.60 8.68 -20.80
CA ASN A 431 22.63 9.17 -21.72
C ASN A 431 22.26 10.51 -22.36
N PHE A 432 21.26 11.21 -21.82
CA PHE A 432 20.78 12.48 -22.36
C PHE A 432 21.91 13.54 -22.47
N GLN A 433 22.03 14.10 -23.67
CA GLN A 433 22.92 15.23 -23.97
C GLN A 433 22.14 16.44 -24.47
N GLN A 434 21.20 16.23 -25.39
CA GLN A 434 20.36 17.28 -25.94
C GLN A 434 19.05 16.73 -26.47
N ALA A 435 18.03 17.58 -26.54
CA ALA A 435 16.76 17.31 -27.21
C ALA A 435 16.14 18.60 -27.76
N ASP A 436 15.28 18.46 -28.76
CA ASP A 436 14.50 19.57 -29.28
C ASP A 436 13.31 19.89 -28.38
N VAL A 437 12.99 21.18 -28.28
CA VAL A 437 11.72 21.70 -27.72
C VAL A 437 10.77 21.91 -28.89
N LYS A 438 9.71 21.10 -28.97
CA LYS A 438 8.83 21.03 -30.15
C LYS A 438 7.40 21.48 -29.84
N VAL A 439 6.72 21.94 -30.88
CA VAL A 439 5.24 22.07 -30.94
C VAL A 439 4.79 21.44 -32.26
N GLY A 440 3.93 20.42 -32.18
CA GLY A 440 3.65 19.57 -33.34
C GLY A 440 4.93 18.88 -33.83
N THR A 441 5.28 19.06 -35.10
CA THR A 441 6.49 18.47 -35.70
C THR A 441 7.68 19.44 -35.75
N THR A 442 7.48 20.71 -35.40
CA THR A 442 8.47 21.78 -35.55
C THR A 442 9.26 21.99 -34.26
N SER A 443 10.59 22.13 -34.37
CA SER A 443 11.48 22.51 -33.27
C SER A 443 11.56 24.04 -33.14
N TYR A 444 11.39 24.54 -31.92
CA TYR A 444 11.47 25.98 -31.57
C TYR A 444 12.62 26.30 -30.61
N GLY A 445 13.37 25.28 -30.20
CA GLY A 445 14.56 25.42 -29.38
C GLY A 445 15.23 24.09 -29.11
N THR A 446 16.38 24.13 -28.46
CA THR A 446 17.14 22.93 -28.09
C THR A 446 17.50 23.04 -26.61
N ILE A 447 17.15 22.01 -25.84
CA ILE A 447 17.64 21.81 -24.48
C ILE A 447 18.94 21.00 -24.53
N THR A 448 19.95 21.43 -23.78
CA THR A 448 21.27 20.80 -23.74
C THR A 448 21.74 20.67 -22.29
N LYS A 449 22.33 19.52 -21.96
CA LYS A 449 23.06 19.29 -20.72
C LYS A 449 24.43 19.96 -20.83
N THR A 450 24.70 20.91 -19.94
CA THR A 450 25.97 21.65 -19.89
C THR A 450 27.03 20.87 -19.12
N SER A 451 28.30 21.27 -19.28
CA SER A 451 29.44 20.65 -18.59
C SER A 451 29.41 20.81 -17.06
N SER A 452 28.68 21.78 -16.53
CA SER A 452 28.47 21.99 -15.09
C SER A 452 27.34 21.13 -14.51
N GLY A 453 26.69 20.28 -15.33
CA GLY A 453 25.53 19.49 -14.93
C GLY A 453 24.21 20.26 -14.92
N GLN A 454 24.22 21.54 -15.29
CA GLN A 454 23.01 22.36 -15.48
C GLN A 454 22.39 22.11 -16.86
N TYR A 455 21.14 22.53 -17.05
CA TYR A 455 20.46 22.47 -18.34
C TYR A 455 20.27 23.88 -18.91
N ALA A 456 20.53 24.04 -20.20
CA ALA A 456 20.31 25.29 -20.92
C ALA A 456 19.41 25.04 -22.12
N VAL A 457 18.44 25.94 -22.35
CA VAL A 457 17.57 25.92 -23.51
C VAL A 457 17.86 27.14 -24.37
N LYS A 458 18.20 26.92 -25.65
CA LYS A 458 18.34 27.99 -26.64
C LYS A 458 17.17 27.94 -27.64
N PHE A 459 16.38 29.00 -27.72
CA PHE A 459 15.26 29.13 -28.65
C PHE A 459 15.69 29.68 -30.01
N THR A 460 14.83 29.52 -31.03
CA THR A 460 15.09 29.98 -32.40
C THR A 460 15.21 31.50 -32.55
N ASP A 461 14.66 32.27 -31.62
CA ASP A 461 14.83 33.73 -31.53
C ASP A 461 16.09 34.17 -30.77
N ASN A 462 16.96 33.21 -30.43
CA ASN A 462 18.18 33.37 -29.64
C ASN A 462 17.98 33.70 -28.15
N THR A 463 16.76 33.61 -27.61
CA THR A 463 16.61 33.61 -26.15
C THR A 463 17.21 32.36 -25.53
N ILE A 464 17.86 32.52 -24.38
CA ILE A 464 18.48 31.42 -23.61
C ILE A 464 17.88 31.40 -22.21
N VAL A 465 17.43 30.21 -21.77
CA VAL A 465 16.92 29.98 -20.42
C VAL A 465 17.75 28.89 -19.76
N TYR A 466 18.24 29.17 -18.55
CA TYR A 466 18.92 28.19 -17.72
C TYR A 466 17.93 27.56 -16.74
N ILE A 467 18.03 26.23 -16.61
CA ILE A 467 17.28 25.43 -15.64
C ILE A 467 18.31 24.87 -14.67
N THR A 468 18.21 25.32 -13.43
CA THR A 468 18.98 24.84 -12.29
C THR A 468 18.04 24.09 -11.35
N PRO A 469 18.42 22.90 -10.86
CA PRO A 469 17.75 22.27 -9.72
C PRO A 469 17.64 23.22 -8.54
#